data_AF-M1B6V6-F1
#
_entry.id   AF-M1B6V6-F1
#
_cell.length_a   1.000
_cell.length_b   1.000
_cell.length_c   1.000
_cell.angle_alpha   90.00
_cell.angle_beta   90.00
_cell.angle_gamma   90.00
#
_symmetry.space_group_name_H-M   'P 1'
#
loop_
_entity.id
_entity.type
_entity.pdbx_description
1 polymer ?
#
loop_
_entity_poly.entity_id
_entity_poly.type
_entity_poly.pdbx_seq_one_letter_code
_entity_poly.pdbx_strand_id
1 'polypeptide(L)'
;MELTADELKAYDGSDPSKPIYVAIKGRIFDVSAGNSFYGPGGPYCMFAGKDASRALAKMSKNEEDVSPSLDGLSEKEMGVLNDWETKFEAKYSIVGTVIS
;
A
#
# COMPACT_ATOMS: atom_id res chain seq x y z
N MET A 1 11.69 10.05 -1.53
CA MET A 1 12.18 8.99 -2.43
C MET A 1 11.19 8.81 -3.55
N GLU A 2 11.64 8.50 -4.76
CA GLU A 2 10.76 8.16 -5.88
C GLU A 2 11.08 6.72 -6.27
N LEU A 3 10.06 5.85 -6.27
CA LEU A 3 10.21 4.44 -6.66
C LEU A 3 9.25 4.13 -7.79
N THR A 4 9.69 3.33 -8.74
CA THR A 4 8.76 2.74 -9.72
C THR A 4 7.90 1.66 -9.05
N ALA A 5 6.78 1.32 -9.68
CA ALA A 5 5.94 0.21 -9.20
C ALA A 5 6.70 -1.14 -9.16
N ASP A 6 7.74 -1.30 -9.98
CA ASP A 6 8.57 -2.50 -9.98
C ASP A 6 9.60 -2.50 -8.83
N GLU A 7 10.26 -1.36 -8.59
CA GLU A 7 11.17 -1.20 -7.44
C GLU A 7 10.44 -1.35 -6.10
N LEU A 8 9.19 -0.89 -6.03
CA LEU A 8 8.38 -1.03 -4.81
C LEU A 8 8.20 -2.50 -4.42
N LYS A 9 8.09 -3.43 -5.38
CA LYS A 9 7.92 -4.87 -5.10
C LYS A 9 9.08 -5.47 -4.33
N ALA A 10 10.26 -4.87 -4.38
CA ALA A 10 11.42 -5.33 -3.62
C ALA A 10 11.29 -5.07 -2.09
N TYR A 11 10.24 -4.38 -1.65
CA TYR A 11 9.93 -4.01 -0.28
C TYR A 11 8.64 -4.68 0.22
N ASP A 12 8.38 -5.91 -0.20
CA ASP A 12 7.22 -6.72 0.21
C ASP A 12 7.39 -7.38 1.60
N GLY A 13 8.56 -7.27 2.20
CA GLY A 13 8.89 -7.90 3.49
C GLY A 13 9.43 -9.32 3.39
N SER A 14 9.62 -9.87 2.18
CA SER A 14 10.32 -11.13 1.99
C SER A 14 11.79 -11.05 2.42
N ASP A 15 12.41 -9.88 2.31
CA ASP A 15 13.78 -9.63 2.78
C ASP A 15 13.74 -8.96 4.17
N PRO A 16 14.17 -9.67 5.24
CA PRO A 16 14.14 -9.12 6.60
C PRO A 16 15.15 -7.98 6.83
N SER A 17 16.07 -7.74 5.90
CA SER A 17 17.00 -6.61 5.96
C SER A 17 16.41 -5.34 5.34
N LYS A 18 15.27 -5.44 4.65
CA LYS A 18 14.60 -4.33 4.01
C LYS A 18 13.35 -3.90 4.77
N PRO A 19 13.02 -2.60 4.72
CA PRO A 19 11.73 -2.14 5.21
C PRO A 19 10.58 -2.65 4.34
N ILE A 20 9.37 -2.59 4.89
CA ILE A 20 8.14 -2.93 4.17
C ILE A 20 7.44 -1.66 3.75
N TYR A 21 7.17 -1.54 2.45
CA TYR A 21 6.52 -0.37 1.89
C TYR A 21 5.15 -0.72 1.33
N VAL A 22 4.19 0.20 1.50
CA VAL A 22 2.87 0.12 0.89
C VAL A 22 2.58 1.46 0.23
N ALA A 23 2.11 1.44 -1.01
CA ALA A 23 1.70 2.65 -1.69
C ALA A 23 0.17 2.86 -1.61
N ILE A 24 -0.22 4.10 -1.35
CA ILE A 24 -1.62 4.55 -1.36
C ILE A 24 -1.67 5.90 -2.06
N LYS A 25 -2.46 5.97 -3.13
CA LYS A 25 -2.59 7.10 -4.07
C LYS A 25 -1.22 7.57 -4.57
N GLY A 26 -0.33 6.62 -4.87
CA GLY A 26 1.04 6.90 -5.28
C GLY A 26 1.93 7.48 -4.18
N ARG A 27 1.52 7.51 -2.90
CA ARG A 27 2.37 7.88 -1.75
C ARG A 27 2.86 6.61 -1.06
N ILE A 28 4.15 6.53 -0.77
CA ILE A 28 4.78 5.35 -0.18
C ILE A 28 4.89 5.52 1.32
N PHE A 29 4.29 4.59 2.06
CA PHE A 29 4.28 4.54 3.51
C PHE A 29 5.22 3.44 4.01
N ASP A 30 6.07 3.75 4.99
CA ASP A 30 6.83 2.75 5.73
C ASP A 30 5.94 2.04 6.75
N VAL A 31 5.61 0.79 6.46
CA VAL A 31 4.80 -0.07 7.33
C VAL A 31 5.65 -1.14 8.02
N SER A 32 6.96 -0.93 8.11
CA SER A 32 7.91 -1.84 8.74
C SER A 32 7.55 -2.12 10.20
N ALA A 33 7.03 -1.11 10.92
CA ALA A 33 6.49 -1.27 12.27
C ALA A 33 5.30 -2.25 12.35
N GLY A 34 4.63 -2.49 11.23
CA GLY A 34 3.52 -3.43 11.05
C GLY A 34 3.93 -4.77 10.44
N ASN A 35 5.18 -5.23 10.59
CA ASN A 35 5.67 -6.48 10.00
C ASN A 35 4.74 -7.70 10.24
N SER A 36 4.09 -7.84 11.40
CA SER A 36 3.14 -8.93 11.65
C SER A 36 1.89 -8.91 10.76
N PHE A 37 1.60 -7.75 10.14
CA PHE A 37 0.44 -7.51 9.30
C PHE A 37 0.79 -7.59 7.81
N TYR A 38 1.85 -6.90 7.41
CA TYR A 38 2.26 -6.74 6.00
C TYR A 38 3.42 -7.65 5.60
N GLY A 39 4.16 -8.21 6.57
CA GLY A 39 5.22 -9.16 6.28
C GLY A 39 4.69 -10.51 5.80
N PRO A 40 5.58 -11.42 5.38
CA PRO A 40 5.23 -12.72 4.83
C PRO A 40 4.37 -13.53 5.80
N GLY A 41 3.21 -14.00 5.32
CA GLY A 41 2.22 -14.74 6.13
C GLY A 41 1.25 -13.87 6.94
N GLY A 42 1.41 -12.53 6.91
CA GLY A 42 0.47 -11.60 7.51
C GLY A 42 -0.85 -11.48 6.73
N PRO A 43 -1.95 -11.04 7.37
CA PRO A 43 -3.26 -10.88 6.74
C PRO A 43 -3.31 -9.80 5.63
N TYR A 44 -2.28 -8.96 5.55
CA TYR A 44 -2.17 -7.85 4.59
C TYR A 44 -0.88 -7.93 3.76
N CYS A 45 -0.25 -9.11 3.69
CA CYS A 45 0.99 -9.32 2.93
C CYS A 45 0.84 -8.96 1.45
N MET A 46 -0.33 -9.16 0.86
CA MET A 46 -0.60 -8.84 -0.54
C MET A 46 -0.52 -7.34 -0.87
N PHE A 47 -0.57 -6.46 0.13
CA PHE A 47 -0.42 -5.01 -0.05
C PHE A 47 1.04 -4.56 0.00
N ALA A 48 1.91 -5.37 0.61
CA ALA A 48 3.32 -5.05 0.73
C ALA A 48 4.00 -5.03 -0.64
N GLY A 49 4.85 -4.03 -0.84
CA GLY A 49 5.57 -3.80 -2.09
C GLY A 49 4.69 -3.40 -3.28
N LYS A 50 3.42 -3.02 -3.04
CA LYS A 50 2.45 -2.68 -4.11
C LYS A 50 1.64 -1.44 -3.75
N ASP A 51 0.95 -0.90 -4.75
CA ASP A 51 -0.06 0.13 -4.53
C ASP A 51 -1.41 -0.51 -4.24
N ALA A 52 -1.87 -0.33 -3.00
CA ALA A 52 -3.09 -0.92 -2.47
C ALA A 52 -4.31 0.01 -2.58
N SER A 53 -4.21 1.12 -3.33
CA SER A 53 -5.26 2.14 -3.37
C SER A 53 -6.64 1.58 -3.73
N ARG A 54 -6.73 0.81 -4.81
CA ARG A 54 -8.00 0.23 -5.25
C ARG A 54 -8.52 -0.80 -4.24
N ALA A 55 -7.65 -1.66 -3.73
CA ALA A 55 -8.03 -2.66 -2.73
C ALA A 55 -8.57 -2.01 -1.45
N LEU A 56 -7.91 -0.95 -0.96
CA LEU A 56 -8.35 -0.19 0.22
C LEU A 56 -9.69 0.53 -0.03
N ALA A 57 -9.84 1.16 -1.20
CA ALA A 57 -11.09 1.82 -1.60
C ALA A 57 -12.28 0.85 -1.61
N LYS A 58 -12.06 -0.36 -2.15
CA LYS A 58 -13.07 -1.43 -2.24
C LYS A 58 -13.22 -2.25 -0.96
N MET A 59 -12.38 -1.99 0.06
CA MET A 59 -12.20 -2.86 1.22
C MET A 59 -11.97 -4.34 0.84
N SER A 60 -11.32 -4.56 -0.29
CA SER A 60 -11.05 -5.87 -0.85
C SER A 60 -9.70 -6.39 -0.36
N LYS A 61 -9.63 -7.70 -0.15
CA LYS A 61 -8.40 -8.43 0.16
C LYS A 61 -7.91 -9.29 -1.01
N ASN A 62 -8.48 -9.09 -2.19
CA ASN A 62 -8.08 -9.85 -3.37
C ASN A 62 -6.85 -9.22 -3.98
N GLU A 63 -5.88 -10.05 -4.33
CA GLU A 63 -4.65 -9.60 -4.97
C GLU A 63 -4.91 -8.93 -6.34
N GLU A 64 -6.00 -9.34 -7.01
CA GLU A 64 -6.47 -8.75 -8.27
C GLU A 64 -6.96 -7.29 -8.12
N ASP A 65 -7.42 -6.92 -6.92
CA ASP A 65 -7.83 -5.54 -6.63
C ASP A 65 -6.65 -4.68 -6.15
N VAL A 66 -5.45 -5.25 -5.93
CA VAL A 66 -4.24 -4.51 -5.51
C VAL A 66 -3.63 -3.84 -6.74
N SER A 67 -4.11 -2.63 -7.01
CA SER A 67 -3.71 -1.83 -8.15
C SER A 67 -3.70 -0.34 -7.78
N PRO A 68 -2.80 0.45 -8.41
CA PRO A 68 -2.83 1.91 -8.32
C PRO A 68 -4.05 2.52 -9.04
N SER A 69 -4.74 1.76 -9.89
CA SER A 69 -5.86 2.28 -10.70
C SER A 69 -7.10 2.56 -9.87
N LEU A 70 -7.41 3.85 -9.73
CA LEU A 70 -8.65 4.37 -9.13
C LEU A 70 -9.83 4.42 -10.11
N ASP A 71 -9.63 3.95 -11.35
CA ASP A 71 -10.64 4.00 -12.39
C ASP A 71 -11.83 3.08 -12.07
N GLY A 72 -13.04 3.63 -12.23
CA GLY A 72 -14.29 2.93 -11.92
C GLY A 72 -14.65 2.86 -10.43
N LEU A 73 -13.95 3.55 -9.54
CA LEU A 73 -14.35 3.69 -8.14
C LEU A 73 -15.46 4.73 -7.99
N SER A 74 -16.47 4.40 -7.21
CA SER A 74 -17.56 5.29 -6.82
C SER A 74 -17.09 6.32 -5.80
N GLU A 75 -17.81 7.44 -5.66
CA GLU A 75 -17.52 8.47 -4.65
C GLU A 75 -17.43 7.92 -3.23
N LYS A 76 -18.24 6.89 -2.91
CA LYS A 76 -18.18 6.20 -1.62
C LYS A 76 -16.86 5.45 -1.42
N GLU A 77 -16.39 4.72 -2.42
CA GLU A 77 -15.13 3.97 -2.37
C GLU A 77 -13.94 4.93 -2.30
N MET A 78 -14.03 6.06 -3.01
CA MET A 78 -13.05 7.14 -2.92
C MET A 78 -13.03 7.77 -1.52
N GLY A 79 -14.18 7.95 -0.88
CA GLY A 79 -14.28 8.39 0.52
C GLY A 79 -13.60 7.43 1.49
N VAL A 80 -13.81 6.12 1.31
CA VAL A 80 -13.14 5.06 2.09
C VAL A 80 -11.62 5.10 1.91
N LEU A 81 -11.15 5.29 0.68
CA LEU A 81 -9.73 5.41 0.39
C LEU A 81 -9.08 6.61 1.10
N ASN A 82 -9.74 7.77 1.11
CA ASN A 82 -9.22 8.95 1.80
C ASN A 82 -9.17 8.77 3.32
N ASP A 83 -10.15 8.07 3.91
CA ASP A 83 -10.11 7.70 5.33
C ASP A 83 -8.94 6.76 5.63
N TRP A 84 -8.69 5.76 4.77
CA TRP A 84 -7.52 4.89 4.88
C TRP A 84 -6.21 5.65 4.74
N GLU A 85 -6.08 6.54 3.76
CA GLU A 85 -4.90 7.40 3.58
C GLU A 85 -4.61 8.20 4.86
N THR A 86 -5.63 8.83 5.43
CA THR A 86 -5.49 9.62 6.68
C THR A 86 -5.06 8.75 7.85
N LYS A 87 -5.62 7.55 8.00
CA LYS A 87 -5.23 6.58 9.03
C LYS A 87 -3.79 6.11 8.84
N PHE A 88 -3.36 5.88 7.60
CA PHE A 88 -1.98 5.51 7.30
C PHE A 88 -1.03 6.66 7.58
N GLU A 89 -1.35 7.89 7.19
CA GLU A 89 -0.53 9.08 7.47
C GLU A 89 -0.37 9.34 8.97
N ALA A 90 -1.40 9.07 9.77
CA ALA A 90 -1.33 9.20 11.22
C ALA A 90 -0.47 8.10 11.90
N LYS A 91 -0.35 6.92 11.27
CA LYS A 91 0.31 5.74 11.88
C LYS A 91 1.70 5.45 11.31
N TYR A 92 1.93 5.79 10.05
CA TYR A 92 3.11 5.44 9.28
C TYR A 92 3.70 6.68 8.61
N SER A 93 5.02 6.71 8.50
CA SER A 93 5.72 7.82 7.86
C SER A 93 5.74 7.64 6.34
N ILE A 94 5.58 8.75 5.64
CA ILE A 94 5.66 8.78 4.18
C ILE A 94 7.12 8.95 3.80
N VAL A 95 7.65 7.96 3.10
CA VAL A 95 9.07 7.90 2.71
C VAL A 95 9.28 8.32 1.25
N GLY A 96 8.20 8.36 0.45
CA GLY A 96 8.32 8.67 -0.96
C GLY A 96 7.01 8.64 -1.73
N THR A 97 7.14 8.60 -3.05
CA THR A 97 6.05 8.51 -4.01
C THR A 97 6.35 7.48 -5.09
N VAL A 98 5.31 6.82 -5.59
CA VAL A 98 5.40 5.91 -6.72
C VAL A 98 5.34 6.72 -8.01
N ILE A 99 6.34 6.57 -8.85
CA ILE A 99 6.36 7.12 -10.21
C ILE A 99 5.94 6.04 -11.20
N SER A 100 5.12 6.42 -12.18
CA SER A 100 4.60 5.54 -13.25
C SER A 100 5.12 5.98 -14.61
#